data_AF-A0A258XYC0-F1
#
_entry.id   AF-A0A258XYC0-F1
#
_cell.length_a   1.000
_cell.length_b   1.000
_cell.length_c   1.000
_cell.angle_alpha   90.00
_cell.angle_beta   90.00
_cell.angle_gamma   90.00
#
_symmetry.space_group_name_H-M   'P 1'
#
loop_
_entity.id
_entity.type
_entity.pdbx_description
1 polymer ?
#
loop_
_entity_poly.entity_id
_entity_poly.type
_entity_poly.pdbx_seq_one_letter_code
_entity_poly.pdbx_strand_id
1 'polypeptide(L)'
;MNAINPTGWRPSMGENEPETGIRTFTGNRALQLEEALLFELGAADRSGVDFPDTADIDLSALGPMARAERPNLPGLSEPETVRHYT
;
A
#
# COMPACT_ATOMS: atom_id res chain seq x y z
N MET A 1 18.95 -20.11 -53.27
CA MET A 1 18.10 -18.94 -52.95
C MET A 1 17.10 -19.38 -51.90
N ASN A 2 17.22 -18.89 -50.67
CA ASN A 2 16.39 -19.33 -49.55
C ASN A 2 15.13 -18.45 -49.52
N ALA A 3 14.00 -18.98 -50.01
CA ALA A 3 12.75 -18.22 -50.06
C ALA A 3 12.22 -18.04 -48.62
N ILE A 4 12.00 -16.78 -48.22
CA ILE A 4 11.40 -16.43 -46.93
C ILE A 4 9.97 -16.97 -46.87
N ASN A 5 9.63 -17.63 -45.77
CA ASN A 5 8.31 -18.20 -45.55
C ASN A 5 7.25 -17.08 -45.39
N PRO A 6 6.22 -17.01 -46.25
CA PRO A 6 5.19 -15.98 -46.19
C PRO A 6 4.23 -16.10 -45.00
N THR A 7 4.22 -17.23 -44.28
CA THR A 7 3.32 -17.46 -43.13
C THR A 7 3.94 -17.16 -41.77
N GLY A 8 5.02 -16.37 -41.73
CA GLY A 8 5.65 -15.96 -40.47
C GLY A 8 4.68 -15.18 -39.58
N TRP A 9 4.46 -15.68 -38.36
CA TRP A 9 3.76 -14.93 -37.31
C TRP A 9 4.55 -13.65 -37.00
N ARG A 10 3.98 -12.49 -37.36
CA ARG A 10 4.50 -11.16 -37.06
C ARG A 10 3.50 -10.42 -36.17
N PRO A 11 3.55 -10.56 -34.84
CA PRO A 11 2.76 -9.69 -33.98
C PRO A 11 3.34 -8.26 -34.07
N SER A 12 2.56 -7.33 -34.59
CA SER A 12 2.80 -5.89 -34.40
C SER A 12 2.05 -5.45 -33.13
N MET A 13 2.68 -4.67 -32.26
CA MET A 13 1.90 -3.93 -31.26
C MET A 13 0.99 -2.96 -32.02
N GLY A 14 -0.33 -3.06 -31.78
CA GLY A 14 -1.30 -2.09 -32.29
C GLY A 14 -1.04 -0.69 -31.72
N GLU A 15 -1.60 0.33 -32.35
CA GLU A 15 -1.60 1.69 -31.81
C GLU A 15 -2.20 1.70 -30.40
N ASN A 16 -1.53 2.39 -29.48
CA ASN A 16 -1.99 2.57 -28.11
C ASN A 16 -3.05 3.68 -28.12
N GLU A 17 -4.29 3.34 -28.51
CA GLU A 17 -5.42 4.25 -28.32
C GLU A 17 -5.57 4.56 -26.82
N PRO A 18 -5.78 5.82 -26.42
CA PRO A 18 -6.03 6.14 -25.03
C PRO A 18 -7.35 5.48 -24.60
N GLU A 19 -7.26 4.35 -23.92
CA GLU A 19 -8.42 3.66 -23.35
C GLU A 19 -9.22 4.66 -22.50
N THR A 20 -10.51 4.80 -22.80
CA THR A 20 -11.48 5.14 -21.76
C THR A 20 -11.40 4.04 -20.71
N GLY A 21 -10.60 4.25 -19.67
CA GLY A 21 -10.15 3.21 -18.74
C GLY A 21 -11.30 2.32 -18.27
N ILE A 22 -11.13 1.00 -18.46
CA ILE A 22 -12.08 -0.01 -17.99
C ILE A 22 -12.22 0.14 -16.48
N ARG A 23 -13.43 0.51 -16.02
CA ARG A 23 -13.76 0.58 -14.60
C ARG A 23 -14.16 -0.81 -14.11
N THR A 24 -13.30 -1.44 -13.33
CA THR A 24 -13.64 -2.69 -12.63
C THR A 24 -14.40 -2.37 -11.35
N PHE A 25 -15.16 -3.35 -10.84
CA PHE A 25 -15.87 -3.21 -9.56
C PHE A 25 -14.91 -2.99 -8.37
N THR A 26 -13.71 -3.56 -8.42
CA THR A 26 -12.68 -3.42 -7.38
C THR A 26 -11.78 -2.21 -7.57
N GLY A 27 -11.79 -1.57 -8.74
CA GLY A 27 -10.85 -0.51 -9.11
C GLY A 27 -9.53 -0.99 -9.71
N ASN A 28 -9.20 -2.28 -9.58
CA ASN A 28 -7.98 -2.88 -10.13
C ASN A 28 -7.88 -2.71 -11.66
N ARG A 29 -6.67 -2.47 -12.18
CA ARG A 29 -6.36 -2.33 -13.61
C ARG A 29 -5.28 -3.35 -14.01
N ALA A 30 -5.69 -4.49 -14.55
CA ALA A 30 -4.79 -5.63 -14.83
C ALA A 30 -3.98 -6.03 -13.58
N LEU A 31 -2.64 -5.90 -13.61
CA LEU A 31 -1.76 -6.19 -12.48
C LEU A 31 -1.60 -5.02 -11.49
N GLN A 32 -2.20 -3.87 -11.78
CA GLN A 32 -2.25 -2.73 -10.85
C GLN A 32 -3.44 -2.94 -9.90
N LEU A 33 -3.13 -3.38 -8.69
CA LEU A 33 -4.11 -3.53 -7.61
C LEU A 33 -4.35 -2.17 -6.94
N GLU A 34 -5.61 -1.84 -6.68
CA GLU A 34 -6.00 -0.67 -5.88
C GLU A 34 -5.95 -1.06 -4.41
N GLU A 35 -4.87 -0.69 -3.73
CA GLU A 35 -4.65 -0.93 -2.31
C GLU A 35 -4.53 0.41 -1.58
N ALA A 36 -5.32 0.57 -0.53
CA ALA A 36 -5.30 1.77 0.29
C ALA A 36 -3.94 1.94 0.99
N LEU A 37 -3.52 3.19 1.15
CA LEU A 37 -2.30 3.51 1.86
C LEU A 37 -2.42 3.14 3.34
N LEU A 38 -1.29 2.91 4.00
CA LEU A 38 -1.24 2.60 5.44
C LEU A 38 -2.06 3.60 6.30
N PHE A 39 -2.01 4.89 5.95
CA PHE A 39 -2.71 5.97 6.65
C PHE A 39 -4.22 6.02 6.37
N GLU A 40 -4.69 5.34 5.33
CA GLU A 40 -6.12 5.21 5.00
C GLU A 40 -6.74 3.98 5.67
N LEU A 41 -5.91 3.00 6.05
CA LEU A 41 -6.32 1.75 6.68
C LEU A 41 -6.25 1.80 8.21
N GLY A 42 -5.15 2.34 8.76
CA GLY A 42 -4.88 2.24 10.19
C GLY A 42 -5.57 3.29 11.05
N ALA A 43 -5.65 3.00 12.34
CA ALA A 43 -6.28 3.86 13.36
C ALA A 43 -5.33 4.08 14.54
N ALA A 44 -5.38 5.26 15.15
CA ALA A 44 -4.41 5.68 16.18
C ALA A 44 -4.53 4.87 17.51
N ASP A 45 -5.63 4.16 17.70
CA ASP A 45 -5.96 3.38 18.90
C ASP A 45 -5.65 1.88 18.76
N ARG A 46 -5.06 1.45 17.63
CA ARG A 46 -4.73 0.05 17.36
C ARG A 46 -3.23 -0.21 17.50
N SER A 47 -2.87 -1.43 17.86
CA SER A 47 -1.50 -1.92 17.84
C SER A 47 -1.44 -3.32 17.24
N GLY A 48 -0.35 -3.61 16.54
CA GLY A 48 -0.07 -4.92 15.96
C GLY A 48 0.75 -5.81 16.88
N VAL A 49 1.13 -5.29 18.03
CA VAL A 49 1.91 -5.98 19.05
C VAL A 49 1.30 -5.70 20.42
N ASP A 50 1.42 -6.67 21.30
CA ASP A 50 0.95 -6.56 22.68
C ASP A 50 1.99 -5.83 23.52
N PHE A 51 1.70 -4.57 23.84
CA PHE A 51 2.43 -3.83 24.87
C PHE A 51 1.66 -3.89 26.19
N PRO A 52 2.35 -3.98 27.34
CA PRO A 52 1.69 -3.79 28.62
C PRO A 52 1.15 -2.36 28.73
N ASP A 53 0.02 -2.20 29.42
CA ASP A 53 -0.50 -0.88 29.75
C ASP A 53 0.55 -0.08 30.52
N THR A 54 0.80 1.15 30.06
CA THR A 54 1.72 2.07 30.70
C THR A 54 0.94 3.17 31.39
N ALA A 55 0.48 2.90 32.61
CA ALA A 55 0.00 3.96 33.48
C ALA A 55 1.20 4.74 34.04
N ASP A 56 1.08 6.08 34.12
CA ASP A 56 1.96 6.97 34.86
C ASP A 56 3.45 6.98 34.46
N ILE A 57 3.74 7.20 33.17
CA ILE A 57 5.12 7.49 32.73
C ILE A 57 5.52 8.90 33.20
N ASP A 58 6.48 9.00 34.13
CA ASP A 58 7.09 10.28 34.50
C ASP A 58 7.98 10.81 33.35
N LEU A 59 7.53 11.90 32.73
CA LEU A 59 8.25 12.57 31.64
C LEU A 59 9.07 13.78 32.13
N SER A 60 9.15 14.04 33.44
CA SER A 60 9.81 15.22 34.01
C SER A 60 11.28 15.33 33.60
N ALA A 61 11.97 14.19 33.45
CA ALA A 61 13.36 14.12 32.99
C ALA A 61 13.58 14.64 31.57
N LEU A 62 12.54 14.69 30.72
CA LEU A 62 12.63 15.21 29.37
C LEU A 62 12.50 16.75 29.31
N GLY A 63 11.93 17.38 30.33
CA GLY A 63 11.74 18.83 30.40
C GLY A 63 11.17 19.43 29.10
N PRO A 64 11.83 20.43 28.48
CA PRO A 64 11.36 21.06 27.25
C PRO A 64 11.46 20.18 26.00
N MET A 65 12.12 19.02 26.08
CA MET A 65 12.22 18.05 24.98
C MET A 65 11.05 17.06 24.95
N ALA A 66 10.17 17.08 25.96
CA ALA A 66 8.95 16.29 25.94
C ALA A 66 8.08 16.67 24.73
N ARG A 67 7.52 15.67 24.04
CA ARG A 67 6.62 15.92 22.90
C ARG A 67 5.35 16.62 23.39
N ALA A 68 4.97 17.70 22.73
CA ALA A 68 3.73 18.42 22.99
C ALA A 68 2.49 17.66 22.48
N GLU A 69 2.65 16.89 21.39
CA GLU A 69 1.55 16.19 20.73
C GLU A 69 1.93 14.74 20.40
N ARG A 70 0.92 13.88 20.30
CA ARG A 70 1.09 12.50 19.87
C ARG A 70 1.50 12.48 18.39
N PRO A 71 2.41 11.58 17.99
CA PRO A 71 2.75 11.43 16.59
C PRO A 71 1.54 10.88 15.81
N ASN A 72 1.29 11.41 14.61
CA ASN A 72 0.22 10.96 13.74
C ASN A 72 0.63 9.67 12.99
N LEU A 73 0.67 8.56 13.72
CA LEU A 73 1.03 7.25 13.18
C LEU A 73 -0.19 6.32 13.18
N PRO A 74 -0.49 5.64 12.06
CA PRO A 74 -1.57 4.67 11.99
C PRO A 74 -1.17 3.38 12.72
N GLY A 75 -2.09 2.86 13.52
CA GLY A 75 -1.99 1.54 14.12
C GLY A 75 -2.74 0.49 13.30
N LEU A 76 -2.12 -0.67 13.07
CA LEU A 76 -2.71 -1.84 12.41
C LEU A 76 -2.54 -3.05 13.33
N SER A 77 -3.43 -4.03 13.25
CA SER A 77 -3.19 -5.34 13.88
C SER A 77 -2.06 -6.10 13.14
N GLU A 78 -1.49 -7.12 13.76
CA GLU A 78 -0.49 -7.97 13.11
C GLU A 78 -0.96 -8.52 11.75
N PRO A 79 -2.13 -9.18 11.62
CA PRO A 79 -2.56 -9.73 10.33
C PRO A 79 -2.82 -8.65 9.27
N GLU A 80 -3.28 -7.46 9.67
CA GLU A 80 -3.45 -6.34 8.74
C GLU A 80 -2.11 -5.82 8.24
N THR A 81 -1.10 -5.77 9.12
CA THR A 81 0.27 -5.39 8.75
C THR A 81 0.86 -6.38 7.76
N VAL A 82 0.72 -7.69 8.01
CA VAL A 82 1.18 -8.74 7.09
C VAL A 82 0.51 -8.56 5.73
N ARG A 83 -0.82 -8.48 5.68
CA ARG A 83 -1.57 -8.30 4.42
C ARG A 83 -1.17 -7.06 3.62
N HIS A 84 -0.70 -6.01 4.28
CA HIS A 84 -0.28 -4.77 3.60
C HIS A 84 1.14 -4.83 3.03
N TYR A 85 2.03 -5.65 3.61
CA TYR A 85 3.45 -5.68 3.25
C TYR A 85 3.93 -6.99 2.60
N THR A 86 3.09 -8.03 2.55
CA THR A 86 3.40 -9.34 1.95
C THR A 86 2.35 -9.75 0.93
#